data_AF-A0A4Q1TJX8-F1
#
_entry.id   AF-A0A4Q1TJX8-F1
#
_cell.length_a   1.000
_cell.length_b   1.000
_cell.length_c   1.000
_cell.angle_alpha   90.00
_cell.angle_beta   90.00
_cell.angle_gamma   90.00
#
_symmetry.space_group_name_H-M   'P 1'
#
loop_
_entity.id
_entity.type
_entity.pdbx_description
1 polymer ?
#
loop_
_entity_poly.entity_id
_entity_poly.type
_entity_poly.pdbx_seq_one_letter_code
_entity_poly.pdbx_strand_id
1 'polypeptide(L)'
;MPNYAIPAAAEGLPKISRRTLLGALTAAIPAAAAPAVANTFNWNAFFAEATPAELARFHANALAEAMATMHPELSWRHVIDHKVQFVLVVGDERPAVPVRQEV
;
A
#
# COMPACT_ATOMS: atom_id res chain seq x y z
N MET A 1 -29.71 -29.56 -33.69
CA MET A 1 -28.92 -28.92 -32.61
C MET A 1 -29.30 -27.44 -32.61
N PRO A 2 -29.95 -26.91 -31.57
CA PRO A 2 -30.39 -25.53 -31.57
C PRO A 2 -29.23 -24.56 -31.28
N ASN A 3 -29.13 -23.54 -32.12
CA ASN A 3 -28.23 -22.40 -32.01
C ASN A 3 -28.59 -21.57 -30.77
N TYR A 4 -27.66 -21.44 -29.81
CA TYR A 4 -27.76 -20.43 -28.77
C TYR A 4 -27.29 -19.09 -29.34
N ALA A 5 -28.24 -18.24 -29.69
CA ALA A 5 -28.02 -16.81 -29.84
C ALA A 5 -27.69 -16.23 -28.46
N ILE A 6 -26.57 -15.51 -28.35
CA ILE A 6 -26.21 -14.71 -27.17
C ILE A 6 -27.19 -13.53 -27.13
N PRO A 7 -28.03 -13.37 -26.09
CA PRO A 7 -28.83 -12.17 -25.97
C PRO A 7 -27.93 -11.00 -25.56
N ALA A 8 -27.87 -10.01 -26.45
CA ALA A 8 -27.40 -8.67 -26.15
C ALA A 8 -28.26 -8.07 -25.03
N ALA A 9 -27.66 -7.86 -23.86
CA ALA A 9 -28.23 -7.05 -22.80
C ALA A 9 -27.14 -6.11 -22.27
N ALA A 10 -26.80 -5.13 -23.10
CA ALA A 10 -26.00 -3.98 -22.71
C ALA A 10 -26.74 -2.70 -23.15
N GLU A 11 -28.02 -2.60 -22.80
CA GLU A 11 -28.77 -1.36 -22.90
C GLU A 11 -29.37 -1.05 -21.52
N GLY A 12 -28.92 0.05 -20.90
CA GLY A 12 -29.59 0.61 -19.73
C GLY A 12 -28.71 1.07 -18.57
N LEU A 13 -27.39 0.92 -18.61
CA LEU A 13 -26.53 1.50 -17.57
C LEU A 13 -26.06 2.90 -17.99
N PRO A 14 -26.41 3.97 -17.26
CA PRO A 14 -25.86 5.29 -17.56
C PRO A 14 -24.34 5.20 -17.53
N LYS A 15 -23.66 5.81 -18.50
CA LYS A 15 -22.19 5.96 -18.51
C LYS A 15 -21.80 6.86 -17.33
N ILE A 16 -21.74 6.28 -16.14
CA ILE A 16 -21.28 6.95 -14.92
C ILE A 16 -19.79 7.19 -15.12
N SER A 17 -19.44 8.43 -15.45
CA SER A 17 -18.04 8.86 -15.48
C SER A 17 -17.46 8.73 -14.08
N ARG A 18 -16.23 8.21 -13.96
CA ARG A 18 -15.50 8.06 -12.69
C ARG A 18 -15.52 9.34 -11.84
N ARG A 19 -15.59 10.50 -12.49
CA ARG A 19 -15.65 11.83 -11.87
C ARG A 19 -16.95 12.09 -11.10
N THR A 20 -18.08 11.52 -11.55
CA THR A 20 -19.39 11.67 -10.89
C THR A 20 -19.49 10.76 -9.66
N LEU A 21 -18.85 9.58 -9.70
CA LEU A 21 -18.82 8.65 -8.57
C LEU A 21 -17.96 9.20 -7.41
N LEU A 22 -16.83 9.85 -7.73
CA LEU A 22 -15.99 10.53 -6.73
C LEU A 22 -16.69 11.72 -6.06
N GLY A 23 -17.49 12.48 -6.81
CA GLY A 23 -18.26 13.61 -6.25
C GLY A 23 -19.41 13.18 -5.33
N ALA A 24 -19.95 11.98 -5.51
CA ALA A 24 -21.01 11.45 -4.64
C ALA A 24 -20.47 10.91 -3.30
N LEU A 25 -19.21 10.44 -3.25
CA LEU A 25 -18.57 9.95 -2.03
C LEU A 25 -18.22 11.07 -1.04
N THR A 26 -18.04 12.31 -1.51
CA THR A 26 -17.69 13.45 -0.65
C THR A 26 -18.88 14.04 0.11
N ALA A 27 -20.12 13.70 -0.26
CA ALA A 27 -21.32 14.29 0.34
C ALA A 27 -21.85 13.54 1.59
N ALA A 28 -21.23 12.43 1.98
CA ALA A 28 -21.72 11.55 3.03
C ALA A 28 -20.70 11.30 4.15
N ILE A 29 -19.91 12.31 4.54
CA ILE A 29 -19.10 12.27 5.75
C ILE A 29 -19.85 13.04 6.83
N PRO A 30 -20.53 12.38 7.79
CA PRO A 30 -21.03 13.07 8.96
C PRO A 30 -19.84 13.68 9.69
N ALA A 31 -19.85 15.00 9.90
CA ALA A 31 -18.85 15.73 10.67
C ALA A 31 -19.01 15.48 12.18
N ALA A 32 -19.13 14.22 12.58
CA ALA A 32 -19.01 13.80 13.97
C ALA A 32 -17.53 13.47 14.22
N ALA A 33 -16.78 14.48 14.67
CA ALA A 33 -15.44 14.27 15.20
C ALA A 33 -15.56 13.42 16.47
N ALA A 34 -15.53 12.09 16.32
CA ALA A 34 -15.23 11.21 17.43
C ALA A 34 -13.85 11.62 17.97
N PRO A 35 -13.68 11.77 19.30
CA PRO A 35 -12.34 11.95 19.84
C PRO A 35 -11.53 10.73 19.40
N ALA A 36 -10.50 10.96 18.60
CA ALA A 36 -9.53 9.95 18.27
C ALA A 36 -8.87 9.55 19.58
N VAL A 37 -9.36 8.48 20.20
CA VAL A 37 -8.67 7.83 21.30
C VAL A 37 -7.32 7.44 20.71
N ALA A 38 -6.27 8.15 21.10
CA ALA A 38 -4.91 7.84 20.72
C ALA A 38 -4.62 6.46 21.30
N ASN A 39 -4.88 5.42 20.51
CA ASN A 39 -4.59 4.06 20.88
C ASN A 39 -3.07 3.95 20.81
N THR A 40 -2.40 4.17 21.94
CA THR A 40 -0.96 4.11 22.05
C THR A 40 -0.54 2.68 21.71
N PHE A 41 0.18 2.52 20.60
CA PHE A 41 0.63 1.21 20.17
C PHE A 41 1.55 0.61 21.25
N ASN A 42 1.15 -0.54 21.81
CA ASN A 42 1.93 -1.21 22.83
C ASN A 42 2.97 -2.12 22.19
N TRP A 43 4.20 -1.63 22.10
CA TRP A 43 5.34 -2.38 21.57
C TRP A 43 5.57 -3.71 22.29
N ASN A 44 5.43 -3.75 23.61
CA ASN A 44 5.66 -4.97 24.39
C ASN A 44 4.64 -6.07 24.05
N ALA A 45 3.37 -5.68 23.85
CA ALA A 45 2.34 -6.62 23.42
C ALA A 45 2.64 -7.14 22.00
N PHE A 46 3.05 -6.26 21.08
CA PHE A 46 3.45 -6.66 19.73
C PHE A 46 4.60 -7.67 19.74
N PHE A 47 5.68 -7.43 20.48
CA PHE A 47 6.81 -8.37 20.53
C PHE A 47 6.46 -9.70 21.22
N ALA A 48 5.50 -9.71 22.14
CA ALA A 48 5.06 -10.93 22.81
C ALA A 48 4.14 -11.79 21.94
N GLU A 49 3.31 -11.17 21.09
CA GLU A 49 2.30 -11.84 20.26
C GLU A 49 2.77 -12.10 18.83
N ALA A 50 3.77 -11.36 18.34
CA ALA A 50 4.24 -11.46 16.97
C ALA A 50 4.86 -12.82 16.67
N THR A 51 4.52 -13.34 15.50
CA THR A 51 5.15 -14.54 14.95
C THR A 51 6.62 -14.27 14.62
N PRO A 52 7.49 -15.31 14.57
CA PRO A 52 8.88 -15.14 14.16
C PRO A 52 9.05 -14.49 12.77
N ALA A 53 8.11 -14.74 11.85
CA ALA A 53 8.12 -14.13 10.52
C ALA A 53 7.79 -12.62 10.56
N GLU A 54 6.87 -12.21 11.43
CA GLU A 54 6.55 -10.79 11.63
C GLU A 54 7.69 -10.04 12.30
N LEU A 55 8.37 -10.66 13.27
CA LEU A 55 9.59 -10.11 13.88
C LEU A 55 10.71 -9.93 12.85
N ALA A 56 10.94 -10.94 11.99
CA ALA A 56 11.92 -10.84 10.92
C ALA A 56 11.61 -9.68 9.95
N ARG A 57 10.34 -9.51 9.57
CA ARG A 57 9.88 -8.37 8.75
C ARG A 57 10.07 -7.03 9.46
N PHE A 58 9.72 -6.96 10.75
CA PHE A 58 9.88 -5.76 11.54
C PHE A 58 11.35 -5.31 11.56
N HIS A 59 12.27 -6.22 11.86
CA HIS A 59 13.70 -5.90 11.88
C HIS A 59 14.28 -5.59 10.49
N ALA A 60 13.81 -6.27 9.43
CA ALA A 60 14.19 -5.94 8.06
C ALA A 60 13.79 -4.51 7.66
N ASN A 61 12.58 -4.08 8.06
CA ASN A 61 12.11 -2.72 7.85
C ASN A 61 12.93 -1.71 8.64
N ALA A 62 13.18 -1.97 9.93
CA ALA A 62 14.00 -1.09 10.76
C ALA A 62 15.41 -0.91 10.18
N LEU A 63 16.00 -1.97 9.64
CA LEU A 63 17.28 -1.88 8.93
C LEU A 63 17.16 -1.05 7.65
N ALA A 64 16.13 -1.25 6.83
CA ALA A 64 15.91 -0.46 5.62
C ALA A 64 15.73 1.03 5.92
N GLU A 65 15.05 1.40 7.00
CA GLU A 65 14.90 2.78 7.46
C GLU A 65 16.22 3.40 7.92
N ALA A 66 17.03 2.63 8.67
CA ALA A 66 18.37 3.07 9.06
C ALA A 66 19.25 3.31 7.82
N MET A 67 19.20 2.42 6.84
CA MET A 67 19.91 2.58 5.57
C MET A 67 19.41 3.80 4.78
N ALA A 68 18.10 4.04 4.74
CA ALA A 68 17.50 5.22 4.11
C ALA A 68 17.93 6.53 4.77
N THR A 69 18.18 6.50 6.09
CA THR A 69 18.70 7.66 6.83
C THR A 69 20.17 7.92 6.49
N MET A 70 20.98 6.87 6.32
CA MET A 70 22.40 6.98 5.95
C MET A 70 22.61 7.35 4.48
N HIS A 71 21.73 6.88 3.61
CA HIS A 71 21.82 6.97 2.15
C HIS A 71 20.46 7.38 1.57
N PRO A 72 20.08 8.66 1.72
CA PRO A 72 18.76 9.18 1.29
C PRO A 72 18.59 9.22 -0.23
N GLU A 73 19.68 9.17 -1.00
CA GLU A 73 19.71 9.16 -2.46
C GLU A 73 19.17 7.85 -3.06
N LEU A 74 19.22 6.75 -2.31
CA LEU A 74 18.78 5.44 -2.76
C LEU A 74 17.31 5.17 -2.40
N SER A 75 16.73 4.15 -3.04
CA SER A 75 15.46 3.54 -2.65
C SER A 75 15.72 2.18 -2.04
N TRP A 76 15.18 1.92 -0.85
CA TRP A 76 15.50 0.72 -0.08
C TRP A 76 14.38 -0.31 -0.17
N ARG A 77 14.74 -1.54 -0.52
CA ARG A 77 13.86 -2.71 -0.48
C ARG A 77 14.48 -3.82 0.36
N HIS A 78 13.65 -4.69 0.91
CA HIS A 78 14.10 -5.87 1.63
C HIS A 78 13.44 -7.13 1.05
N VAL A 79 14.17 -8.24 1.11
CA VAL A 79 13.68 -9.58 0.74
C VAL A 79 14.03 -10.53 1.87
N ILE A 80 13.07 -11.35 2.26
CA ILE A 80 13.25 -12.39 3.28
C ILE A 80 13.07 -13.73 2.58
N ASP A 81 14.12 -14.55 2.61
CA ASP A 81 14.05 -15.92 2.13
C ASP A 81 13.99 -16.88 3.33
N HIS A 82 12.81 -17.45 3.57
CA HIS A 82 12.58 -18.38 4.66
C HIS A 82 13.17 -19.79 4.40
N LYS A 83 13.50 -20.14 3.15
CA LYS A 83 14.05 -21.47 2.81
C LYS A 83 15.54 -21.53 3.13
N VAL A 84 16.26 -20.49 2.76
CA VAL A 84 17.72 -20.38 3.00
C VAL A 84 18.05 -19.43 4.16
N GLN A 85 17.02 -18.97 4.89
CA GLN A 85 17.12 -18.32 6.20
C GLN A 85 17.94 -17.04 6.20
N PHE A 86 17.75 -16.18 5.19
CA PHE A 86 18.42 -14.89 5.12
C PHE A 86 17.43 -13.73 4.91
N VAL A 87 17.89 -12.54 5.29
CA VAL A 87 17.28 -11.25 4.96
C VAL A 87 18.29 -10.44 4.18
N LEU A 88 17.87 -9.88 3.05
CA LEU A 88 18.68 -9.00 2.22
C LEU A 88 18.01 -7.63 2.13
N VAL A 89 18.76 -6.57 2.41
CA VAL A 89 18.34 -5.17 2.22
C VAL A 89 19.19 -4.57 1.12
N VAL A 90 18.55 -4.04 0.08
CA VAL A 90 19.21 -3.52 -1.12
C VAL A 90 18.77 -2.08 -1.35
N GLY A 91 19.75 -1.21 -1.60
CA GLY A 91 19.53 0.14 -2.09
C GLY A 91 19.59 0.14 -3.62
N ASP A 92 18.49 0.46 -4.28
CA ASP A 92 18.44 0.67 -5.72
C ASP A 92 18.59 2.17 -6.03
N GLU A 93 19.20 2.50 -7.16
CA GLU A 93 19.27 3.88 -7.64
C GLU A 93 17.87 4.43 -7.88
N ARG A 94 17.56 5.60 -7.31
CA ARG A 94 16.28 6.25 -7.54
C ARG A 94 16.26 6.80 -8.97
N PRO A 95 15.36 6.35 -9.86
CA PRO A 95 15.25 6.96 -11.18
C PRO A 95 14.92 8.45 -10.99
N ALA A 96 15.73 9.32 -11.59
CA ALA A 96 15.49 10.76 -11.55
C ALA A 96 14.07 11.03 -12.06
N VAL A 97 13.24 11.67 -11.23
CA VAL A 97 11.92 12.13 -11.68
C VAL A 97 12.18 13.15 -12.79
N PRO A 98 11.80 12.89 -14.05
CA PRO A 98 11.98 13.89 -15.09
C PRO A 98 11.17 15.12 -14.69
N VAL A 99 11.85 16.25 -14.53
CA VAL A 99 11.20 17.54 -14.30
C VAL A 99 10.26 17.74 -15.48
N ARG A 100 8.96 17.68 -15.21
CA ARG A 100 7.93 17.92 -16.21
C ARG A 100 8.05 19.39 -16.59
N GLN A 101 8.73 19.69 -17.70
CA GLN A 101 8.72 21.03 -18.27
C GLN A 101 7.29 21.29 -18.74
N GLU A 102 6.57 22.14 -18.00
CA GLU A 102 5.37 22.77 -18.49
C GLU A 102 5.79 23.69 -19.64
N VAL A 103 5.24 23.43 -20.83
CA VAL A 103 5.39 24.22 -22.05
C VAL A 103 4.24 25.20 -22.14
#